data_AF-A0A2A8HLH9-F1
#
_entry.id   AF-A0A2A8HLH9-F1
#
_cell.length_a   1.000
_cell.length_b   1.000
_cell.length_c   1.000
_cell.angle_alpha   90.00
_cell.angle_beta   90.00
_cell.angle_gamma   90.00
#
_symmetry.space_group_name_H-M   'P 1'
#
loop_
_entity.id
_entity.type
_entity.pdbx_description
1 polymer ?
#
loop_
_entity_poly.entity_id
_entity_poly.type
_entity_poly.pdbx_seq_one_letter_code
_entity_poly.pdbx_strand_id
1 'polypeptide(L)'
;MRDKLEQLLVSEEILPLSSSKWSVFQVDFKKECKEVTHKIINDNVPSNVIGVYVIQNGNGEVLYVGQGKVKARIKRHYKKLFASIPSYRQQFFQEKEGTMNIYWAVFERDRLVVETLLQLVLNPAFEAYKNERKN
;
A
#
# COMPACT_ATOMS: atom_id res chain seq x y z
N MET A 1 -13.05 9.65 -17.76
CA MET A 1 -12.47 8.29 -17.85
C MET A 1 -12.26 7.69 -16.46
N ARG A 2 -11.62 8.42 -15.54
CA ARG A 2 -11.46 8.02 -14.13
C ARG A 2 -12.76 7.55 -13.48
N ASP A 3 -13.85 8.29 -13.62
CA ASP A 3 -15.15 7.94 -13.02
C ASP A 3 -15.69 6.59 -13.50
N LYS A 4 -15.46 6.26 -14.79
CA LYS A 4 -15.84 4.93 -15.33
C LYS A 4 -14.98 3.81 -14.74
N LEU A 5 -13.69 4.08 -14.48
CA LEU A 5 -12.81 3.12 -13.83
C LEU A 5 -13.18 2.95 -12.35
N GLU A 6 -13.55 4.03 -11.68
CA GLU A 6 -14.05 3.97 -10.30
C GLU A 6 -15.34 3.16 -10.22
N GLN A 7 -16.30 3.40 -11.10
CA GLN A 7 -17.53 2.60 -11.21
C GLN A 7 -17.23 1.11 -11.44
N LEU A 8 -16.26 0.78 -12.30
CA LEU A 8 -15.81 -0.59 -12.51
C LEU A 8 -15.23 -1.20 -11.22
N LEU A 9 -14.36 -0.47 -10.51
CA LEU A 9 -13.80 -0.96 -9.25
C LEU A 9 -14.89 -1.17 -8.17
N VAL A 10 -15.92 -0.34 -8.16
CA VAL A 10 -17.08 -0.49 -7.27
C VAL A 10 -17.93 -1.70 -7.65
N SER A 11 -18.22 -1.91 -8.95
CA SER A 11 -19.00 -3.06 -9.40
C SER A 11 -18.29 -4.39 -9.16
N GLU A 12 -16.96 -4.39 -9.16
CA GLU A 12 -16.12 -5.55 -8.85
C GLU A 12 -15.81 -5.70 -7.34
N GLU A 13 -16.45 -4.90 -6.48
CA GLU A 13 -16.27 -4.87 -5.03
C GLU A 13 -14.81 -4.60 -4.58
N ILE A 14 -13.99 -4.05 -5.47
CA ILE A 14 -12.61 -3.65 -5.19
C ILE A 14 -12.58 -2.29 -4.47
N LEU A 15 -13.57 -1.43 -4.73
CA LEU A 15 -13.81 -0.22 -3.95
C LEU A 15 -15.23 -0.22 -3.35
N PRO A 16 -15.45 0.45 -2.21
CA PRO A 16 -14.44 1.13 -1.37
C PRO A 16 -13.49 0.14 -0.67
N LEU A 17 -12.35 0.62 -0.14
CA LEU A 17 -11.41 -0.24 0.62
C LEU A 17 -12.01 -0.83 1.91
N SER A 18 -13.17 -0.33 2.34
CA SER A 18 -13.97 -0.90 3.42
C SER A 18 -14.84 -2.09 2.99
N SER A 19 -14.81 -2.49 1.71
CA SER A 19 -15.51 -3.69 1.25
C SER A 19 -14.94 -4.96 1.89
N SER A 20 -15.76 -6.01 1.92
CA SER A 20 -15.38 -7.34 2.42
C SER A 20 -14.21 -7.98 1.66
N LYS A 21 -13.91 -7.50 0.44
CA LYS A 21 -12.79 -7.99 -0.38
C LYS A 21 -11.43 -7.71 0.25
N TRP A 22 -11.33 -6.70 1.11
CA TRP A 22 -10.09 -6.30 1.74
C TRP A 22 -9.99 -6.81 3.17
N SER A 23 -8.83 -7.39 3.49
CA SER A 23 -8.35 -7.47 4.87
C SER A 23 -7.63 -6.18 5.22
N VAL A 24 -7.78 -5.70 6.45
CA VAL A 24 -7.12 -4.49 6.93
C VAL A 24 -6.51 -4.74 8.30
N PHE A 25 -5.32 -4.17 8.52
CA PHE A 25 -4.73 -4.08 9.84
C PHE A 25 -3.97 -2.76 10.00
N GLN A 26 -3.86 -2.31 11.25
CA GLN A 26 -3.12 -1.11 11.60
C GLN A 26 -1.73 -1.48 12.09
N VAL A 27 -0.71 -0.70 11.72
CA VAL A 27 0.68 -0.94 12.12
C VAL A 27 1.51 0.33 12.13
N ASP A 28 2.43 0.46 13.07
CA ASP A 28 3.34 1.60 13.14
C ASP A 28 4.54 1.43 12.22
N PHE A 29 4.72 2.39 11.32
CA PHE A 29 5.87 2.54 10.43
C PHE A 29 6.89 3.50 11.06
N LYS A 30 7.34 3.17 12.28
CA LYS A 30 8.38 3.90 13.02
C LYS A 30 9.57 3.00 13.33
N LYS A 31 10.76 3.56 13.51
CA LYS A 31 12.03 2.81 13.64
C LYS A 31 12.08 1.98 14.92
N GLU A 32 11.62 2.56 16.01
CA GLU A 32 11.52 1.97 17.34
C GLU A 32 10.53 0.80 17.41
N CYS A 33 9.57 0.72 16.48
CA CYS A 33 8.52 -0.30 16.48
C CYS A 33 8.91 -1.60 15.76
N LYS A 34 10.16 -1.77 15.29
CA LYS A 34 10.57 -2.83 14.35
C LYS A 34 10.07 -4.24 14.67
N GLU A 35 10.25 -4.70 15.90
CA GLU A 35 9.85 -6.05 16.29
C GLU A 35 8.33 -6.20 16.29
N VAL A 36 7.63 -5.22 16.86
CA VAL A 36 6.16 -5.15 16.93
C VAL A 36 5.58 -5.09 15.51
N THR A 37 6.09 -4.21 14.66
CA THR A 37 5.68 -4.06 13.26
C THR A 37 5.84 -5.36 12.48
N HIS A 38 6.97 -6.04 12.63
CA HIS A 38 7.20 -7.34 11.98
C HIS A 38 6.24 -8.43 12.47
N LYS A 39 5.94 -8.45 13.77
CA LYS A 39 4.97 -9.37 14.37
C LYS A 39 3.56 -9.12 13.81
N ILE A 40 3.08 -7.88 13.87
CA ILE A 40 1.76 -7.50 13.34
C ILE A 40 1.61 -7.89 11.87
N ILE A 41 2.60 -7.58 11.02
CA ILE A 41 2.55 -7.96 9.59
C ILE A 41 2.54 -9.49 9.42
N ASN A 42 3.22 -10.24 10.29
CA ASN A 42 3.24 -11.70 10.22
C ASN A 42 1.91 -12.32 10.60
N ASP A 43 1.25 -11.77 11.62
CA ASP A 43 0.01 -12.27 12.19
C ASP A 43 -1.19 -11.94 11.29
N ASN A 44 -1.14 -10.84 10.53
CA ASN A 44 -2.26 -10.34 9.73
C ASN A 44 -2.22 -10.70 8.24
N VAL A 45 -1.08 -11.17 7.72
CA VAL A 45 -0.95 -11.55 6.31
C VAL A 45 -0.44 -12.98 6.25
N PRO A 46 -1.06 -13.94 5.55
CA PRO A 46 -0.46 -15.25 5.32
C PRO A 46 0.82 -15.18 4.46
N SER A 47 1.73 -16.15 4.59
CA SER A 47 3.04 -16.13 3.92
C SER A 47 2.99 -16.30 2.40
N ASN A 48 1.95 -16.95 1.89
CA ASN A 48 1.75 -17.32 0.49
C ASN A 48 0.80 -16.40 -0.28
N VAL A 49 0.28 -15.33 0.34
CA VAL A 49 -0.64 -14.42 -0.34
C VAL A 49 0.06 -13.63 -1.44
N ILE A 50 -0.46 -13.77 -2.66
CA ILE A 50 -0.15 -12.95 -3.83
C ILE A 50 -1.38 -12.09 -4.13
N GLY A 51 -1.17 -10.78 -4.23
CA GLY A 51 -2.27 -9.86 -4.47
C GLY A 51 -1.85 -8.41 -4.48
N VAL A 52 -2.81 -7.54 -4.14
CA VAL A 52 -2.65 -6.09 -4.10
C VAL A 52 -2.72 -5.62 -2.66
N TYR A 53 -1.97 -4.57 -2.33
CA TYR A 53 -2.00 -3.89 -1.04
C TYR A 53 -2.01 -2.38 -1.21
N VAL A 54 -2.65 -1.71 -0.25
CA VAL A 54 -2.72 -0.26 -0.15
C VAL A 54 -2.18 0.17 1.21
N ILE A 55 -1.30 1.16 1.20
CA ILE A 55 -0.78 1.81 2.41
C ILE A 55 -1.47 3.16 2.54
N GLN A 56 -2.24 3.34 3.61
CA GLN A 56 -2.93 4.58 3.95
C GLN A 56 -2.41 5.08 5.30
N ASN A 57 -2.16 6.38 5.44
CA ASN A 57 -1.78 6.93 6.73
C ASN A 57 -2.99 7.14 7.67
N GLY A 58 -2.72 7.49 8.92
CA GLY A 58 -3.77 7.78 9.92
C GLY A 58 -4.74 8.91 9.55
N ASN A 59 -4.41 9.76 8.58
CA ASN A 59 -5.28 10.84 8.10
C ASN A 59 -6.18 10.41 6.94
N GLY A 60 -6.11 9.15 6.50
CA GLY A 60 -6.89 8.64 5.37
C GLY A 60 -6.24 8.87 4.00
N GLU A 61 -5.07 9.52 3.92
CA GLU A 61 -4.35 9.73 2.67
C GLU A 61 -3.75 8.40 2.18
N VAL A 62 -4.09 8.00 0.95
CA VAL A 62 -3.49 6.84 0.30
C VAL A 62 -2.07 7.18 -0.13
N LEU A 63 -1.08 6.58 0.52
CA LEU A 63 0.33 6.83 0.24
C LEU A 63 0.83 6.02 -0.95
N TYR A 64 0.39 4.76 -1.05
CA TYR A 64 0.95 3.82 -2.02
C TYR A 64 0.01 2.65 -2.31
N VAL A 65 0.01 2.21 -3.57
CA VAL A 65 -0.64 0.98 -4.03
C VAL A 65 0.42 0.09 -4.66
N GLY A 66 0.45 -1.19 -4.30
CA GLY A 66 1.40 -2.14 -4.85
C GLY A 66 0.85 -3.55 -4.99
N GLN A 67 1.56 -4.39 -5.76
CA GLN A 67 1.25 -5.82 -5.88
C GLN A 67 2.44 -6.75 -5.63
N GLY A 68 2.12 -8.02 -5.38
CA GLY A 68 3.04 -9.15 -5.33
C GLY A 68 2.79 -10.03 -4.10
N LYS A 69 3.86 -10.67 -3.59
CA LYS A 69 3.83 -11.38 -2.30
C LYS A 69 3.62 -10.38 -1.16
N VAL A 70 2.37 -10.21 -0.73
CA VAL A 70 1.92 -9.05 0.06
C VAL A 70 2.76 -8.87 1.32
N LYS A 71 2.91 -9.92 2.15
CA LYS A 71 3.73 -9.90 3.37
C LYS A 71 5.16 -9.42 3.10
N ALA A 72 5.81 -10.00 2.10
CA ALA A 72 7.20 -9.67 1.76
C ALA A 72 7.34 -8.25 1.22
N ARG A 73 6.33 -7.75 0.50
CA ARG A 73 6.30 -6.38 -0.03
C ARG A 73 6.13 -5.36 1.09
N ILE A 74 5.17 -5.54 2.00
CA ILE A 74 4.95 -4.63 3.14
C ILE A 74 6.20 -4.56 4.02
N LYS A 75 6.79 -5.70 4.39
CA LYS A 75 8.06 -5.72 5.15
C LYS A 75 9.20 -5.00 4.43
N ARG A 76 9.26 -5.08 3.10
CA ARG A 76 10.25 -4.36 2.30
C ARG A 76 10.02 -2.86 2.31
N HIS A 77 8.76 -2.41 2.29
CA HIS A 77 8.40 -1.01 2.48
C HIS A 77 8.81 -0.52 3.86
N TYR A 78 8.51 -1.28 4.91
CA TYR A 78 8.93 -0.93 6.26
C TYR A 78 10.46 -0.79 6.38
N LYS A 79 11.24 -1.76 5.88
CA LYS A 79 12.72 -1.68 5.90
C LYS A 79 13.28 -0.44 5.19
N LYS A 80 12.59 0.05 4.15
CA LYS A 80 13.02 1.22 3.38
C LYS A 80 12.99 2.52 4.19
N LEU A 81 12.18 2.60 5.25
CA LEU A 81 12.13 3.73 6.16
C LEU A 81 13.46 3.99 6.88
N PHE A 82 14.33 3.00 6.96
CA PHE A 82 15.55 3.10 7.79
C PHE A 82 16.83 3.11 6.98
N ALA A 83 16.74 3.40 5.68
CA ALA A 83 17.93 3.55 4.84
C ALA A 83 18.71 4.78 5.28
N SER A 84 20.01 4.61 5.54
CA SER A 84 20.94 5.70 5.89
C SER A 84 21.13 6.69 4.73
N ILE A 85 21.12 6.18 3.51
CA ILE A 85 21.17 6.97 2.27
C ILE A 85 19.90 6.66 1.48
N PRO A 86 18.81 7.43 1.69
CA PRO A 86 17.52 7.13 1.08
C PRO A 86 17.49 7.56 -0.39
N SER A 87 17.11 6.63 -1.28
CA SER A 87 16.57 6.96 -2.59
C SER A 87 15.33 7.87 -2.48
N TYR A 88 14.94 8.56 -3.54
CA TYR A 88 13.74 9.43 -3.53
C TYR A 88 12.48 8.71 -3.02
N ARG A 89 12.31 7.43 -3.37
CA ARG A 89 11.20 6.62 -2.84
C ARG A 89 11.31 6.41 -1.32
N GLN A 90 12.51 6.18 -0.81
CA GLN A 90 12.75 6.04 0.62
C GLN A 90 12.51 7.37 1.35
N GLN A 91 12.93 8.50 0.77
CA GLN A 91 12.67 9.84 1.31
C GLN A 91 11.17 10.08 1.51
N PHE A 92 10.36 9.83 0.47
CA PHE A 92 8.90 9.95 0.57
C PHE A 92 8.32 9.15 1.75
N PHE A 93 8.72 7.88 1.91
CA PHE A 93 8.17 7.06 2.99
C PHE A 93 8.70 7.46 4.37
N GLN A 94 9.95 7.94 4.46
CA GLN A 94 10.53 8.47 5.70
C GLN A 94 9.79 9.71 6.18
N GLU A 95 9.47 10.65 5.27
CA GLU A 95 8.69 11.86 5.56
C GLU A 95 7.24 11.56 6.00
N LYS A 96 6.75 10.36 5.70
CA LYS A 96 5.40 9.91 5.99
C LYS A 96 5.35 8.87 7.11
N GLU A 97 6.39 8.75 7.94
CA GLU A 97 6.38 7.81 9.07
C GLU A 97 5.17 8.02 10.00
N GLY A 98 4.76 6.96 10.70
CA GLY A 98 3.61 7.00 11.60
C GLY A 98 2.75 5.75 11.51
N THR A 99 1.53 5.85 12.02
CA THR A 99 0.59 4.74 12.03
C THR A 99 -0.09 4.60 10.67
N MET A 100 -0.10 3.37 10.16
CA MET A 100 -0.59 3.03 8.82
C MET A 100 -1.72 2.03 8.89
N ASN A 101 -2.74 2.24 8.07
CA ASN A 101 -3.70 1.20 7.69
C ASN A 101 -3.17 0.49 6.45
N ILE A 102 -3.04 -0.84 6.55
CA ILE A 102 -2.59 -1.70 5.47
C ILE A 102 -3.77 -2.54 5.00
N TYR A 103 -4.31 -2.19 3.85
CA TYR A 103 -5.33 -2.97 3.16
C TYR A 103 -4.65 -3.97 2.24
N TRP A 104 -5.12 -5.21 2.21
CA TRP A 104 -4.67 -6.19 1.23
C TRP A 104 -5.78 -7.16 0.80
N ALA A 105 -5.68 -7.63 -0.43
CA ALA A 105 -6.63 -8.57 -1.02
C ALA A 105 -5.90 -9.51 -2.00
N VAL A 106 -6.40 -10.74 -2.12
CA VAL A 106 -5.84 -11.75 -3.02
C VAL A 106 -6.22 -11.41 -4.46
N PHE A 107 -5.21 -11.32 -5.32
CA PHE A 107 -5.37 -11.17 -6.77
C PHE A 107 -4.23 -11.95 -7.43
N GLU A 108 -4.51 -13.14 -7.94
CA GLU A 108 -3.44 -13.96 -8.50
C GLU A 108 -3.04 -13.49 -9.91
N ARG A 109 -3.98 -13.49 -10.85
CA ARG A 109 -3.70 -13.22 -12.28
C ARG A 109 -3.75 -11.72 -12.59
N ASP A 110 -4.78 -11.04 -12.11
CA ASP A 110 -5.11 -9.68 -12.57
C ASP A 110 -4.48 -8.57 -11.71
N ARG A 111 -3.60 -8.90 -10.76
CA ARG A 111 -3.01 -7.95 -9.80
C ARG A 111 -2.36 -6.72 -10.44
N LEU A 112 -1.79 -6.87 -11.63
CA LEU A 112 -1.16 -5.74 -12.35
C LEU A 112 -2.22 -4.76 -12.87
N VAL A 113 -3.31 -5.29 -13.42
CA VAL A 113 -4.44 -4.49 -13.89
C VAL A 113 -5.10 -3.80 -12.70
N VAL A 114 -5.36 -4.54 -11.62
CA VAL A 114 -5.96 -4.00 -10.40
C VAL A 114 -5.08 -2.95 -9.74
N GLU A 115 -3.76 -3.17 -9.62
CA GLU A 115 -2.81 -2.15 -9.14
C GLU A 115 -2.89 -0.89 -9.99
N THR A 116 -2.88 -1.03 -11.32
CA THR A 116 -2.92 0.11 -12.26
C THR A 116 -4.22 0.91 -12.12
N LEU A 117 -5.36 0.22 -12.10
CA LEU A 117 -6.68 0.87 -11.93
C LEU A 117 -6.78 1.59 -10.58
N LEU A 118 -6.33 0.96 -9.50
CA LEU A 118 -6.31 1.59 -8.18
C LEU A 118 -5.36 2.78 -8.11
N GLN A 119 -4.19 2.73 -8.76
CA GLN A 119 -3.30 3.89 -8.84
C GLN A 119 -3.96 5.06 -9.57
N LEU A 120 -4.69 4.81 -10.66
CA LEU A 120 -5.41 5.84 -11.41
C LEU A 120 -6.59 6.42 -10.62
N VAL A 121 -7.35 5.58 -9.91
CA VAL A 121 -8.56 6.00 -9.20
C VAL A 121 -8.25 6.61 -7.84
N LEU A 122 -7.38 5.98 -7.04
CA LEU A 122 -7.02 6.45 -5.70
C LEU A 122 -5.99 7.57 -5.72
N ASN A 123 -5.24 7.74 -6.82
CA ASN A 123 -4.20 8.76 -6.99
C ASN A 123 -3.24 8.83 -5.78
N PRO A 124 -2.49 7.75 -5.47
CA PRO A 124 -1.66 7.69 -4.28
C PRO A 124 -0.60 8.78 -4.27
N ALA A 125 -0.34 9.37 -3.10
CA ALA A 125 0.58 10.51 -2.94
C ALA A 125 1.99 10.24 -3.51
N PHE A 126 2.47 8.98 -3.46
CA PHE A 126 3.75 8.63 -4.05
C PHE A 126 3.81 8.79 -5.58
N GLU A 127 2.70 8.56 -6.30
CA GLU A 127 2.70 8.72 -7.76
C GLU A 127 2.77 10.19 -8.17
N ALA A 128 2.12 11.10 -7.42
CA ALA A 128 2.30 12.54 -7.59
C ALA A 128 3.77 12.96 -7.33
N TYR A 129 4.33 12.56 -6.18
CA TYR A 129 5.72 12.83 -5.80
C TYR A 129 6.74 12.35 -6.85
N LYS A 130 6.48 11.18 -7.44
CA LYS A 130 7.32 10.58 -8.47
C LYS A 130 7.26 11.35 -9.79
N ASN A 131 6.12 11.94 -10.14
CA ASN A 131 5.97 12.71 -11.37
C ASN A 131 6.63 14.09 -11.27
N GLU A 132 6.56 14.75 -10.11
CA GLU A 132 7.20 16.05 -9.86
C GLU A 132 8.73 16.01 -10.02
N ARG A 133 9.36 14.88 -9.71
CA ARG A 133 10.82 14.70 -9.83
C ARG A 133 11.30 14.15 -11.17
N LYS A 134 10.38 13.87 -12.10
CA LYS A 134 10.70 13.47 -13.48
C LYS A 134 10.73 14.66 -14.45
N ASN A 135 10.19 15.79 -14.02
CA ASN A 135 10.27 17.09 -14.69
C ASN A 135 11.40 17.91 -14.08
#